data_AF-A0A3D5BTM9-F1
#
_entry.id   AF-A0A3D5BTM9-F1
#
_cell.length_a   1.000
_cell.length_b   1.000
_cell.length_c   1.000
_cell.angle_alpha   90.00
_cell.angle_beta   90.00
_cell.angle_gamma   90.00
#
_symmetry.space_group_name_H-M   'P 1'
#
loop_
_entity.id
_entity.type
_entity.pdbx_description
1 polymer ?
#
loop_
_entity_poly.entity_id
_entity_poly.type
_entity_poly.pdbx_seq_one_letter_code
_entity_poly.pdbx_strand_id
1 'polypeptide(L)'
;MSLSTCRRCGTCCRKGGPALHLSDADLLEHVPMSSLVCLRRGEPAFDPRTNGLSALESELLKIRGRDGGWACMYFDEESAACGVYMNRPLECRSLSCADTVEIFSAMDTPTLAREHVVPAGSALWACIEEHERLFPADEALRLAAARRAGEGIPRELDSLIRRETHFRQSFAEKVGMVDEELWAYFGRPLWLVLAPSSRDYMRYGHR
;
A
#
# COMPACT_ATOMS: atom_id res chain seq x y z
N MET A 1 22.07 -25.30 5.35
CA MET A 1 21.09 -24.19 5.34
C MET A 1 19.86 -24.66 4.60
N SER A 2 18.76 -24.92 5.31
CA SER A 2 17.48 -25.23 4.67
C SER A 2 16.99 -23.95 4.01
N LEU A 3 17.24 -23.79 2.71
CA LEU A 3 16.48 -22.85 1.89
C LEU A 3 15.02 -23.26 2.03
N SER A 4 14.25 -22.56 2.86
CA SER A 4 12.83 -22.79 3.01
C SER A 4 12.14 -22.37 1.71
N THR A 5 12.12 -23.28 0.73
CA THR A 5 11.40 -23.07 -0.52
C THR A 5 9.92 -22.90 -0.20
N CYS A 6 9.27 -21.91 -0.82
CA CYS A 6 7.86 -21.67 -0.62
C CYS A 6 7.06 -22.94 -0.99
N ARG A 7 6.28 -23.45 -0.04
CA ARG A 7 5.40 -24.63 -0.20
C ARG A 7 4.10 -24.34 -0.97
N ARG A 8 3.99 -23.14 -1.56
CA ARG A 8 2.85 -22.70 -2.39
C ARG A 8 1.48 -22.94 -1.75
N CYS A 9 1.38 -22.79 -0.43
CA CYS A 9 0.11 -23.00 0.29
C CYS A 9 -0.82 -21.77 0.26
N GLY A 10 -0.36 -20.63 -0.28
CA GLY A 10 -1.15 -19.40 -0.41
C GLY A 10 -1.41 -18.61 0.88
N THR A 11 -1.07 -19.14 2.06
CA THR A 11 -1.41 -18.51 3.35
C THR A 11 -0.89 -17.07 3.49
N CYS A 12 0.39 -16.82 3.18
CA CYS A 12 0.95 -15.47 3.22
C CYS A 12 0.41 -14.57 2.12
N CYS A 13 0.24 -15.12 0.91
CA CYS A 13 -0.29 -14.40 -0.24
C CYS A 13 -1.70 -13.87 0.03
N ARG A 14 -2.55 -14.64 0.73
CA ARG A 14 -3.89 -14.21 1.16
C ARG A 14 -3.87 -13.14 2.24
N LYS A 15 -2.81 -13.08 3.06
CA LYS A 15 -2.65 -12.05 4.11
C LYS A 15 -2.18 -10.71 3.57
N GLY A 16 -1.48 -10.69 2.44
CA GLY A 16 -0.91 -9.45 1.90
C GLY A 16 0.13 -9.68 0.83
N GLY A 17 0.27 -8.71 -0.08
CA GLY A 17 1.50 -8.57 -0.85
C GLY A 17 2.66 -8.09 0.04
N PRO A 18 3.91 -8.46 -0.27
CA PRO A 18 5.10 -8.04 0.48
C PRO A 18 5.41 -6.56 0.27
N ALA A 19 6.04 -5.92 1.27
CA ALA A 19 6.76 -4.68 1.05
C ALA A 19 7.98 -4.92 0.15
N LEU A 20 8.36 -3.89 -0.62
CA LEU A 20 9.61 -3.87 -1.35
C LEU A 20 10.67 -3.16 -0.52
N HIS A 21 11.85 -3.75 -0.48
CA HIS A 21 13.02 -3.17 0.17
C HIS A 21 13.97 -2.58 -0.86
N LEU A 22 14.97 -1.79 -0.43
CA LEU A 22 15.98 -1.26 -1.35
C LEU A 22 16.69 -2.36 -2.14
N SER A 23 16.87 -3.54 -1.52
CA SER A 23 17.44 -4.73 -2.18
C SER A 23 16.54 -5.35 -3.26
N ASP A 24 15.29 -4.91 -3.37
CA ASP A 24 14.33 -5.35 -4.38
C ASP A 24 14.18 -4.34 -5.53
N ALA A 25 15.03 -3.31 -5.62
CA ALA A 25 14.94 -2.27 -6.67
C ALA A 25 14.95 -2.86 -8.10
N ASP A 26 15.77 -3.88 -8.35
CA ASP A 26 15.84 -4.55 -9.65
C ASP A 26 14.53 -5.29 -10.02
N LEU A 27 13.67 -5.61 -9.04
CA LEU A 27 12.38 -6.24 -9.31
C LEU A 27 11.42 -5.32 -10.07
N LEU A 28 11.68 -4.01 -10.12
CA LEU A 28 10.86 -3.05 -10.88
C LEU A 28 10.90 -3.32 -12.40
N GLU A 29 11.88 -4.07 -12.90
CA GLU A 29 11.90 -4.56 -14.29
C GLU A 29 10.82 -5.64 -14.55
N HIS A 30 10.32 -6.28 -13.49
CA HIS A 30 9.37 -7.39 -13.54
C HIS A 30 8.05 -7.10 -12.83
N VAL A 31 8.03 -6.10 -11.96
CA VAL A 31 6.89 -5.68 -11.16
C VAL A 31 6.55 -4.24 -11.55
N PRO A 32 5.59 -4.02 -12.48
CA PRO A 32 5.25 -2.68 -12.92
C PRO A 32 4.69 -1.84 -11.78
N MET A 33 4.89 -0.52 -11.87
CA MET A 33 4.40 0.45 -10.89
C MET A 33 2.90 0.35 -10.64
N SER A 34 2.09 0.00 -11.66
CA SER A 34 0.64 -0.23 -11.53
C SER A 34 0.25 -1.43 -10.63
N SER A 35 1.22 -2.26 -10.26
CA SER A 35 1.07 -3.36 -9.31
C SER A 35 1.53 -3.02 -7.89
N LEU A 36 1.98 -1.78 -7.68
CA LEU A 36 2.45 -1.29 -6.39
C LEU A 36 1.45 -0.32 -5.77
N VAL A 37 1.56 -0.18 -4.47
CA VAL A 37 0.89 0.86 -3.68
C VAL A 37 1.90 1.48 -2.74
N CYS A 38 1.88 2.81 -2.66
CA CYS A 38 2.59 3.55 -1.65
C CYS A 38 1.77 3.61 -0.36
N LEU A 39 2.37 3.18 0.75
CA LEU A 39 1.88 3.45 2.08
C LEU A 39 2.72 4.58 2.67
N ARG A 40 2.07 5.72 2.94
CA ARG A 40 2.74 6.92 3.43
C ARG A 40 3.13 6.76 4.90
N ARG A 41 4.17 7.49 5.32
CA ARG A 41 4.55 7.59 6.75
C ARG A 41 3.32 7.97 7.58
N GLY A 42 3.15 7.30 8.72
CA GLY A 42 2.03 7.52 9.64
C GLY A 42 0.75 6.76 9.29
N GLU A 43 0.60 6.24 8.06
CA GLU A 43 -0.57 5.43 7.72
C GLU A 43 -0.63 4.14 8.55
N PRO A 44 -1.83 3.66 8.90
CA PRO A 44 -1.99 2.35 9.53
C PRO A 44 -1.66 1.24 8.54
N ALA A 45 -0.74 0.36 8.94
CA ALA A 45 -0.39 -0.89 8.27
C ALA A 45 -0.47 -2.05 9.26
N PHE A 46 -0.78 -3.25 8.76
CA PHE A 46 -0.82 -4.45 9.59
C PHE A 46 0.60 -4.94 9.88
N ASP A 47 0.93 -5.07 11.15
CA ASP A 47 2.19 -5.65 11.62
C ASP A 47 1.96 -7.09 12.11
N PRO A 48 2.49 -8.11 11.41
CA PRO A 48 2.37 -9.51 11.80
C PRO A 48 3.05 -9.85 13.14
N ARG A 49 3.97 -9.01 13.65
CA ARG A 49 4.67 -9.22 14.93
C ARG A 49 3.76 -8.95 16.12
N THR A 50 2.92 -7.91 16.00
CA THR A 50 1.94 -7.52 17.03
C THR A 50 0.54 -8.07 16.75
N ASN A 51 0.32 -8.63 15.56
CA ASN A 51 -0.97 -9.06 15.06
C ASN A 51 -2.02 -7.93 15.10
N GLY A 52 -1.61 -6.73 14.72
CA GLY A 52 -2.43 -5.52 14.83
C GLY A 52 -2.02 -4.44 13.84
N LEU A 53 -2.75 -3.33 13.83
CA LEU A 53 -2.39 -2.15 13.05
C LEU A 53 -1.43 -1.26 13.84
N SER A 54 -0.36 -0.81 13.18
CA SER A 54 0.56 0.20 13.68
C SER A 54 0.75 1.29 12.65
N ALA A 55 1.10 2.49 13.10
CA ALA A 55 1.47 3.58 12.21
C ALA A 55 2.86 3.30 11.63
N LEU A 56 3.01 3.49 10.32
CA LEU A 56 4.31 3.32 9.66
C LEU A 56 5.31 4.42 10.06
N GLU A 57 6.53 4.02 10.40
CA GLU A 57 7.63 4.94 10.72
C GLU A 57 8.23 5.58 9.45
N SER A 58 8.20 4.86 8.34
CA SER A 58 8.71 5.27 7.04
C SER A 58 7.69 5.00 5.93
N GLU A 59 7.82 5.73 4.82
CA GLU A 59 7.10 5.39 3.61
C GLU A 59 7.62 4.06 3.04
N LEU A 60 6.72 3.29 2.42
CA LEU A 60 7.09 2.09 1.68
C LEU A 60 6.22 1.87 0.45
N LEU A 61 6.81 1.27 -0.57
CA LEU A 61 6.12 0.65 -1.70
C LEU A 61 5.93 -0.83 -1.40
N LYS A 62 4.74 -1.34 -1.70
CA LYS A 62 4.45 -2.77 -1.57
C LYS A 62 3.64 -3.26 -2.76
N ILE A 63 3.69 -4.56 -3.01
CA ILE A 63 2.77 -5.19 -3.97
C ILE A 63 1.35 -5.04 -3.41
N ARG A 64 0.46 -4.45 -4.22
CA ARG A 64 -0.92 -4.19 -3.80
C ARG A 64 -1.77 -5.47 -3.80
N GLY A 65 -2.91 -5.39 -3.14
CA GLY A 65 -3.91 -6.43 -3.18
C GLY A 65 -4.74 -6.43 -4.46
N ARG A 66 -5.47 -7.53 -4.69
CA ARG A 66 -6.42 -7.70 -5.80
C ARG A 66 -7.82 -7.22 -5.41
N ASP A 67 -8.55 -6.62 -6.35
CA ASP A 67 -9.99 -6.31 -6.26
C ASP A 67 -10.40 -5.55 -4.99
N GLY A 68 -9.58 -4.60 -4.54
CA GLY A 68 -9.81 -3.85 -3.29
C GLY A 68 -9.62 -4.65 -2.00
N GLY A 69 -9.27 -5.94 -2.10
CA GLY A 69 -8.87 -6.79 -1.00
C GLY A 69 -7.37 -6.70 -0.69
N TRP A 70 -6.94 -7.51 0.28
CA TRP A 70 -5.55 -7.53 0.73
C TRP A 70 -4.71 -8.64 0.09
N ALA A 71 -5.37 -9.67 -0.47
CA ALA A 71 -4.67 -10.79 -1.10
C ALA A 71 -3.78 -10.29 -2.24
N CYS A 72 -2.51 -10.69 -2.20
CA CYS A 72 -1.47 -10.29 -3.16
C CYS A 72 -1.97 -10.47 -4.60
N MET A 73 -1.87 -9.43 -5.42
CA MET A 73 -2.41 -9.48 -6.79
C MET A 73 -1.75 -10.51 -7.69
N TYR A 74 -0.52 -10.95 -7.39
CA TYR A 74 0.18 -12.00 -8.12
C TYR A 74 -0.15 -13.42 -7.65
N PHE A 75 -0.98 -13.59 -6.62
CA PHE A 75 -1.41 -14.91 -6.19
C PHE A 75 -2.58 -15.38 -7.04
N ASP A 76 -2.40 -16.50 -7.73
CA ASP A 76 -3.49 -17.20 -8.36
C ASP A 76 -4.09 -18.21 -7.36
N GLU A 77 -5.34 -17.99 -6.98
CA GLU A 77 -6.01 -18.81 -5.97
C GLU A 77 -6.32 -20.21 -6.49
N GLU A 78 -6.68 -20.33 -7.78
CA GLU A 78 -7.12 -21.58 -8.38
C GLU A 78 -5.97 -22.60 -8.47
N SER A 79 -4.81 -22.16 -8.96
CA SER A 79 -3.63 -23.02 -9.08
C SER A 79 -2.67 -22.94 -7.90
N ALA A 80 -2.98 -22.12 -6.88
CA ALA A 80 -2.09 -21.79 -5.78
C ALA A 80 -0.68 -21.33 -6.25
N ALA A 81 -0.64 -20.60 -7.37
CA ALA A 81 0.60 -20.15 -8.00
C ALA A 81 0.91 -18.68 -7.71
N CYS A 82 2.17 -18.30 -7.93
CA CYS A 82 2.63 -16.91 -7.86
C CYS A 82 3.10 -16.48 -9.24
N GLY A 83 2.49 -15.44 -9.81
CA GLY A 83 2.83 -14.90 -11.12
C GLY A 83 4.25 -14.32 -11.20
N VAL A 84 4.86 -13.99 -10.05
CA VAL A 84 6.24 -13.49 -9.94
C VAL A 84 7.13 -14.45 -9.14
N TYR A 85 6.89 -15.76 -9.17
CA TYR A 85 7.57 -16.72 -8.30
C TYR A 85 9.12 -16.67 -8.39
N MET A 86 9.66 -16.43 -9.58
CA MET A 86 11.10 -16.29 -9.83
C MET A 86 11.65 -14.94 -9.36
N ASN A 87 10.79 -13.91 -9.32
CA ASN A 87 11.10 -12.53 -9.01
C ASN A 87 10.42 -12.11 -7.69
N ARG A 88 10.39 -13.03 -6.71
CA ARG A 88 9.74 -12.79 -5.41
C ARG A 88 10.53 -11.77 -4.60
N PRO A 89 9.88 -10.77 -3.98
CA PRO A 89 10.51 -9.81 -3.07
C PRO A 89 11.16 -10.44 -1.84
N LEU A 90 12.03 -9.69 -1.16
CA LEU A 90 12.81 -10.12 -0.01
C LEU A 90 11.93 -10.82 1.04
N GLU A 91 10.84 -10.17 1.48
CA GLU A 91 9.94 -10.76 2.48
C GLU A 91 9.37 -12.12 2.03
N CYS A 92 9.05 -12.28 0.74
CA CYS A 92 8.55 -13.53 0.18
C CYS A 92 9.63 -14.63 0.07
N ARG A 93 10.90 -14.24 -0.05
CA ARG A 93 12.05 -15.18 -0.03
C ARG A 93 12.42 -15.58 1.39
N SER A 94 12.26 -14.67 2.35
CA SER A 94 12.58 -14.87 3.77
C SER A 94 11.47 -15.59 4.55
N LEU A 95 10.24 -15.59 4.06
CA LEU A 95 9.15 -16.28 4.74
C LEU A 95 9.34 -17.80 4.74
N SER A 96 9.39 -18.37 5.94
CA SER A 96 9.24 -19.81 6.18
C SER A 96 7.89 -20.11 6.84
N CYS A 97 7.25 -21.21 6.44
CA CYS A 97 5.99 -21.65 7.05
C CYS A 97 6.19 -22.36 8.39
N ALA A 98 7.42 -22.73 8.74
CA ALA A 98 7.77 -23.36 10.00
C ALA A 98 8.25 -22.35 11.03
N ASP A 99 8.84 -21.23 10.59
CA ASP A 99 9.44 -20.21 11.44
C ASP A 99 9.39 -18.84 10.76
N THR A 100 8.90 -17.82 11.46
CA THR A 100 8.75 -16.46 10.92
C THR A 100 9.88 -15.51 11.30
N VAL A 101 10.92 -15.98 11.99
CA VAL A 101 12.05 -15.11 12.43
C VAL A 101 12.72 -14.38 11.25
N GLU A 102 12.97 -15.07 10.14
CA GLU A 102 13.68 -14.51 8.98
C GLU A 102 12.89 -13.41 8.26
N ILE A 103 11.55 -13.53 8.16
CA ILE A 103 10.74 -12.47 7.56
C ILE A 103 10.73 -11.22 8.44
N PHE A 104 10.72 -11.36 9.77
CA PHE A 104 10.78 -10.19 10.66
C PHE A 104 12.12 -9.46 10.51
N SER A 105 13.23 -10.19 10.38
CA SER A 105 14.54 -9.59 10.10
C SER A 105 14.57 -8.88 8.74
N ALA A 106 13.89 -9.43 7.73
CA ALA A 106 13.74 -8.77 6.43
C ALA A 106 12.92 -7.47 6.51
N MET A 107 11.81 -7.48 7.26
CA MET A 107 10.95 -6.32 7.45
C MET A 107 11.66 -5.13 8.11
N ASP A 108 12.71 -5.38 8.89
CA ASP A 108 13.53 -4.34 9.54
C ASP A 108 14.58 -3.73 8.60
N THR A 109 14.69 -4.19 7.35
CA THR A 109 15.62 -3.61 6.36
C THR A 109 14.99 -2.40 5.64
N PRO A 110 15.80 -1.44 5.15
CA PRO A 110 15.30 -0.23 4.50
C PRO A 110 14.31 -0.51 3.35
N THR A 111 13.15 0.14 3.41
CA THR A 111 12.07 0.01 2.43
C THR A 111 12.35 0.84 1.18
N LEU A 112 11.84 0.36 0.03
CA LEU A 112 11.78 1.15 -1.19
C LEU A 112 10.64 2.17 -1.06
N ALA A 113 10.96 3.45 -1.24
CA ALA A 113 10.00 4.57 -1.20
C ALA A 113 9.91 5.28 -2.55
N ARG A 114 8.94 6.19 -2.74
CA ARG A 114 8.73 6.89 -4.01
C ARG A 114 9.97 7.66 -4.48
N GLU A 115 10.74 8.23 -3.55
CA GLU A 115 11.99 8.96 -3.86
C GLU A 115 13.07 8.10 -4.52
N HIS A 116 13.00 6.79 -4.37
CA HIS A 116 13.95 5.85 -4.96
C HIS A 116 13.60 5.48 -6.40
N VAL A 117 12.34 5.71 -6.81
CA VAL A 117 11.81 5.23 -8.10
C VAL A 117 11.30 6.35 -9.00
N VAL A 118 11.01 7.52 -8.42
CA VAL A 118 10.61 8.73 -9.17
C VAL A 118 11.74 9.75 -9.05
N PRO A 119 12.40 10.14 -10.16
CA PRO A 119 13.48 11.10 -10.12
C PRO A 119 13.06 12.45 -9.52
N ALA A 120 13.85 12.95 -8.58
CA ALA A 120 13.67 14.29 -8.02
C ALA A 120 13.71 15.36 -9.14
N GLY A 121 12.83 16.36 -9.04
CA GLY A 121 12.68 17.42 -10.04
C GLY A 121 11.95 17.01 -11.33
N SER A 122 11.52 15.75 -11.46
CA SER A 122 10.64 15.35 -12.56
C SER A 122 9.24 15.96 -12.42
N ALA A 123 8.51 16.07 -13.53
CA ALA A 123 7.12 16.53 -13.51
C ALA A 123 6.22 15.62 -12.64
N LEU A 124 6.49 14.31 -12.65
CA LEU A 124 5.78 13.35 -11.81
C LEU A 124 6.07 13.58 -10.33
N TRP A 125 7.33 13.84 -9.95
CA TRP A 125 7.68 14.20 -8.58
C TRP A 125 6.94 15.45 -8.11
N ALA A 126 6.89 16.49 -8.94
CA ALA A 126 6.13 17.71 -8.63
C ALA A 126 4.63 17.44 -8.42
N CYS A 127 4.03 16.52 -9.20
CA CYS A 127 2.65 16.09 -8.97
C CYS A 127 2.47 15.36 -7.64
N ILE A 128 3.42 14.51 -7.25
CA ILE A 128 3.41 13.78 -5.97
C ILE A 128 3.48 14.77 -4.81
N GLU A 129 4.42 15.72 -4.85
CA GLU A 129 4.58 16.73 -3.80
C GLU A 129 3.33 17.61 -3.65
N GLU A 130 2.75 18.04 -4.78
CA GLU A 130 1.53 18.83 -4.75
C GLU A 130 0.33 18.03 -4.23
N HIS A 131 0.23 16.75 -4.56
CA HIS A 131 -0.80 15.87 -4.00
C HIS A 131 -0.67 15.74 -2.47
N GLU A 132 0.53 15.48 -1.95
CA GLU A 132 0.75 15.41 -0.49
C GLU A 132 0.43 16.73 0.21
N ARG A 133 0.79 17.86 -0.41
CA ARG A 133 0.50 19.19 0.13
C ARG A 133 -1.00 19.48 0.19
N LEU A 134 -1.75 19.05 -0.82
CA LEU A 134 -3.19 19.28 -0.92
C LEU A 134 -4.03 18.28 -0.12
N PHE A 135 -3.53 17.05 0.03
CA PHE A 135 -4.24 15.90 0.62
C PHE A 135 -3.40 15.14 1.65
N PRO A 136 -2.92 15.82 2.71
CA PRO A 136 -2.08 15.21 3.74
C PRO A 136 -2.78 14.07 4.47
N ALA A 137 -2.14 12.89 4.49
CA ALA A 137 -2.70 11.68 5.10
C ALA A 137 -2.81 11.80 6.64
N ASP A 138 -1.80 12.40 7.26
CA ASP A 138 -1.70 12.63 8.69
C ASP A 138 -2.80 13.58 9.19
N GLU A 139 -3.12 14.62 8.43
CA GLU A 139 -4.22 15.52 8.72
C GLU A 139 -5.58 14.79 8.65
N ALA A 140 -5.78 13.97 7.61
CA ALA A 140 -7.00 13.17 7.49
C ALA A 140 -7.15 12.20 8.68
N LEU A 141 -6.06 11.53 9.07
CA LEU A 141 -6.01 10.63 10.23
C LEU A 141 -6.27 11.40 11.54
N ARG A 142 -5.71 12.60 11.71
CA ARG A 142 -5.92 13.46 12.89
C ARG A 142 -7.38 13.89 13.01
N LEU A 143 -7.99 14.35 11.92
CA LEU A 143 -9.41 14.72 11.88
C LEU A 143 -10.32 13.52 12.18
N ALA A 144 -9.97 12.34 11.68
CA ALA A 144 -10.69 11.10 11.98
C ALA A 144 -10.55 10.68 13.44
N ALA A 145 -9.36 10.83 14.04
CA ALA A 145 -9.11 10.49 15.45
C ALA A 145 -9.83 11.43 16.44
N ALA A 146 -10.08 12.68 16.04
CA ALA A 146 -10.83 13.64 16.86
C ALA A 146 -12.35 13.36 16.92
N ARG A 147 -12.86 12.51 16.02
CA ARG A 147 -14.28 12.13 15.96
C ARG A 147 -14.65 11.20 17.12
N ARG A 148 -15.75 11.48 17.82
CA ARG A 148 -16.29 10.56 18.83
C ARG A 148 -17.17 9.48 18.21
N ALA A 149 -17.24 8.33 18.88
CA ALA A 149 -18.14 7.25 18.49
C ALA A 149 -19.60 7.76 18.43
N GLY A 150 -20.28 7.48 17.32
CA GLY A 150 -21.67 7.90 17.07
C GLY A 150 -21.83 9.28 16.41
N GLU A 151 -20.80 10.11 16.34
CA GLU A 151 -20.84 11.35 15.58
C GLU A 151 -20.71 11.07 14.08
N GLY A 152 -21.28 11.94 13.22
CA GLY A 152 -21.06 11.87 11.77
C GLY A 152 -19.60 12.18 11.38
N ILE A 153 -19.27 12.02 10.10
CA ILE A 153 -17.96 12.45 9.58
C ILE A 153 -17.88 13.99 9.65
N PRO A 154 -16.85 14.57 10.29
CA PRO A 154 -16.66 16.01 10.35
C PRO A 154 -16.68 16.65 8.95
N ARG A 155 -17.29 17.84 8.81
CA ARG A 155 -17.44 18.52 7.51
C ARG A 155 -16.10 18.76 6.81
N GLU A 156 -15.07 19.12 7.58
CA GLU A 156 -13.72 19.33 7.07
C GLU A 156 -13.14 18.04 6.46
N LEU A 157 -13.28 16.91 7.17
CA LEU A 157 -12.83 15.61 6.70
C LEU A 157 -13.63 15.10 5.49
N ASP A 158 -14.96 15.26 5.49
CA ASP A 158 -15.80 14.94 4.33
C ASP A 158 -15.38 15.77 3.10
N SER A 159 -15.12 17.07 3.29
CA SER A 159 -14.65 17.94 2.20
C SER A 159 -13.26 17.54 1.69
N LEU A 160 -12.34 17.16 2.58
CA LEU A 160 -10.99 16.73 2.21
C LEU A 160 -11.03 15.45 1.36
N ILE A 161 -11.75 14.42 1.83
CA ILE A 161 -11.87 13.14 1.13
C ILE A 161 -12.52 13.33 -0.25
N ARG A 162 -13.60 14.12 -0.35
CA ARG A 162 -14.29 14.35 -1.64
C ARG A 162 -13.41 15.08 -2.64
N ARG A 163 -12.69 16.10 -2.20
CA ARG A 163 -11.76 16.84 -3.07
C ARG A 163 -10.64 15.96 -3.58
N GLU A 164 -10.07 15.12 -2.72
CA GLU A 164 -9.02 14.17 -3.11
C GLU A 164 -9.56 13.14 -4.11
N THR A 165 -10.74 12.58 -3.84
CA THR A 165 -11.40 11.62 -4.75
C THR A 165 -11.62 12.24 -6.14
N HIS A 166 -12.13 13.48 -6.20
CA HIS A 166 -12.31 14.19 -7.47
C HIS A 166 -10.98 14.50 -8.17
N PHE A 167 -9.96 14.92 -7.41
CA PHE A 167 -8.62 15.15 -7.96
C PHE A 167 -8.07 13.89 -8.62
N ARG A 168 -8.14 12.76 -7.91
CA ARG A 168 -7.69 11.45 -8.39
C ARG A 168 -8.39 11.02 -9.66
N GLN A 169 -9.73 11.07 -9.68
CA GLN A 169 -10.54 10.76 -10.87
C GLN A 169 -10.12 11.64 -12.06
N SER A 170 -10.05 12.96 -11.85
CA SER A 170 -9.65 13.91 -12.89
C SER A 170 -8.23 13.68 -13.40
N PHE A 171 -7.30 13.31 -12.51
CA PHE A 171 -5.91 13.04 -12.88
C PHE A 171 -5.82 11.76 -13.70
N ALA A 172 -6.43 10.67 -13.21
CA ALA A 172 -6.46 9.37 -13.85
C ALA A 172 -7.04 9.44 -15.27
N GLU A 173 -8.18 10.12 -15.44
CA GLU A 173 -8.79 10.38 -16.75
C GLU A 173 -7.83 11.11 -17.71
N LYS A 174 -7.13 12.15 -17.24
CA LYS A 174 -6.21 12.94 -18.08
C LYS A 174 -4.99 12.16 -18.55
N VAL A 175 -4.52 11.20 -17.75
CA VAL A 175 -3.36 10.37 -18.10
C VAL A 175 -3.75 9.02 -18.72
N GLY A 176 -5.05 8.75 -18.88
CA GLY A 176 -5.55 7.50 -19.47
C GLY A 176 -5.29 6.26 -18.62
N MET A 177 -5.31 6.40 -17.29
CA MET A 177 -5.12 5.31 -16.33
C MET A 177 -6.34 5.21 -15.40
N VAL A 178 -6.47 4.11 -14.67
CA VAL A 178 -7.39 4.05 -13.52
C VAL A 178 -6.68 4.47 -12.23
N ASP A 179 -7.42 4.92 -11.22
CA ASP A 179 -6.85 5.43 -9.95
C ASP A 179 -5.92 4.40 -9.29
N GLU A 180 -6.32 3.13 -9.28
CA GLU A 180 -5.56 2.03 -8.69
C GLU A 180 -4.17 1.87 -9.31
N GLU A 181 -3.98 2.22 -10.58
CA GLU A 181 -2.68 2.15 -11.26
C GLU A 181 -1.75 3.30 -10.85
N LEU A 182 -2.30 4.36 -10.23
CA LEU A 182 -1.56 5.52 -9.73
C LEU A 182 -1.22 5.41 -8.24
N TRP A 183 -1.64 4.34 -7.57
CA TRP A 183 -1.44 4.15 -6.13
C TRP A 183 0.03 4.06 -5.72
N ALA A 184 0.93 3.68 -6.62
CA ALA A 184 2.37 3.76 -6.36
C ALA A 184 2.89 5.20 -6.21
N TYR A 185 2.17 6.18 -6.79
CA TYR A 185 2.58 7.59 -6.80
C TYR A 185 1.79 8.43 -5.80
N PHE A 186 0.47 8.29 -5.76
CA PHE A 186 -0.37 9.09 -4.85
C PHE A 186 -0.74 8.36 -3.56
N GLY A 187 -0.30 7.11 -3.41
CA GLY A 187 -0.70 6.24 -2.31
C GLY A 187 -2.14 5.76 -2.44
N ARG A 188 -2.68 5.22 -1.34
CA ARG A 188 -4.10 4.87 -1.24
C ARG A 188 -4.96 6.13 -1.16
N PRO A 189 -6.19 6.12 -1.72
CA PRO A 189 -7.10 7.23 -1.52
C PRO A 189 -7.43 7.39 -0.02
N LEU A 190 -7.67 8.63 0.43
CA LEU A 190 -7.83 8.95 1.85
C LEU A 190 -8.95 8.14 2.51
N TRP A 191 -10.04 7.86 1.81
CA TRP A 191 -11.12 7.04 2.34
C TRP A 191 -10.68 5.60 2.66
N LEU A 192 -9.72 5.05 1.89
CA LEU A 192 -9.17 3.72 2.13
C LEU A 192 -8.13 3.73 3.23
N VAL A 193 -7.33 4.80 3.34
CA VAL A 193 -6.44 5.04 4.50
C VAL A 193 -7.21 5.06 5.81
N LEU A 194 -8.40 5.67 5.80
CA LEU A 194 -9.26 5.83 6.97
C LEU A 194 -10.15 4.62 7.28
N ALA A 195 -10.38 3.74 6.30
CA ALA A 195 -11.26 2.57 6.44
C ALA A 195 -11.03 1.71 7.69
N PRO A 196 -9.78 1.51 8.19
CA PRO A 196 -9.55 0.77 9.43
C PRO A 196 -10.14 1.44 10.69
N SER A 197 -10.33 2.76 10.68
CA SER A 197 -10.90 3.50 11.82
C SER A 197 -12.44 3.50 11.84
N SER A 198 -13.08 3.40 10.67
CA SER A 198 -14.53 3.24 10.55
C SER A 198 -14.91 2.79 9.13
N ARG A 199 -15.87 1.86 9.03
CA ARG A 199 -16.42 1.44 7.73
C ARG A 199 -17.20 2.54 7.02
N ASP A 200 -17.57 3.62 7.71
CA ASP A 200 -18.29 4.75 7.11
C ASP A 200 -17.55 5.37 5.93
N TYR A 201 -16.21 5.32 5.94
CA TYR A 201 -15.39 5.87 4.87
C TYR A 201 -15.48 5.06 3.57
N MET A 202 -15.90 3.80 3.60
CA MET A 202 -16.08 3.01 2.37
C MET A 202 -17.12 3.60 1.41
N ARG A 203 -18.03 4.45 1.91
CA ARG A 203 -19.05 5.15 1.10
C ARG A 203 -18.47 6.09 0.03
N TYR A 204 -17.19 6.47 0.14
CA TYR A 204 -16.54 7.33 -0.84
C TYR A 204 -15.94 6.55 -2.02
N GLY A 205 -15.66 5.24 -1.86
CA GLY A 205 -15.10 4.40 -2.91
C GLY A 205 -16.11 3.84 -3.92
N HIS A 206 -17.40 4.03 -3.70
CA HIS A 206 -18.49 3.50 -4.55
C HIS A 206 -19.10 4.56 -5.49
N ARG A 207 -18.31 5.54 -5.96
CA ARG A 207 -18.80 6.62 -6.82
C ARG A 207 -18.04 6.71 -8.13
#